data_AF-A0A966F598-F1
#
_entry.id   AF-A0A966F598-F1
#
_cell.length_a   1.000
_cell.length_b   1.000
_cell.length_c   1.000
_cell.angle_alpha   90.00
_cell.angle_beta   90.00
_cell.angle_gamma   90.00
#
_symmetry.space_group_name_H-M   'P 1'
#
loop_
_entity.id
_entity.type
_entity.pdbx_description
1 polymer ?
#
loop_
_entity_poly.entity_id
_entity_poly.type
_entity_poly.pdbx_seq_one_letter_code
_entity_poly.pdbx_strand_id
1 'polypeptide(L)'
;MDGIQYLINENGEKKAVVIDLEKWGDLWLKIYSQIENKIEDNQQNWLNDPIVQNDLDQALEWNYNNPPQVSNLDEIATKLNIYE
;
A
#
# COMPACT_ATOMS: atom_id res chain seq x y z
N MET A 1 2.07 -10.05 18.17
CA MET A 1 2.57 -8.93 17.35
C MET A 1 1.58 -7.79 17.49
N ASP A 2 2.04 -6.58 17.85
CA ASP A 2 1.20 -5.45 18.26
C ASP A 2 0.39 -4.78 17.13
N GLY A 3 0.03 -5.51 16.07
CA GLY A 3 -0.75 -4.99 14.95
C GLY A 3 0.05 -4.08 14.00
N ILE A 4 1.38 -4.10 14.05
CA ILE A 4 2.26 -3.38 13.12
C ILE A 4 3.17 -4.40 12.43
N GLN A 5 3.17 -4.41 11.10
CA GLN A 5 4.03 -5.26 10.28
C GLN A 5 4.76 -4.43 9.24
N TYR A 6 5.97 -4.84 8.86
CA TYR A 6 6.76 -4.16 7.84
C TYR A 6 6.92 -5.06 6.62
N LEU A 7 6.69 -4.48 5.44
CA LEU A 7 7.05 -5.08 4.17
C LEU A 7 8.52 -4.77 3.90
N ILE A 8 9.33 -5.82 3.83
CA ILE A 8 10.79 -5.74 3.66
C ILE A 8 11.14 -6.23 2.25
N ASN A 9 12.04 -5.53 1.56
CA ASN A 9 12.52 -5.96 0.25
C ASN A 9 13.61 -7.04 0.34
N GLU A 10 14.06 -7.53 -0.82
CA GLU A 10 15.10 -8.55 -0.93
C GLU A 10 16.45 -8.15 -0.32
N ASN A 11 16.69 -6.84 -0.13
CA ASN A 11 17.89 -6.30 0.50
C ASN A 11 17.76 -6.11 2.03
N GLY A 12 16.61 -6.47 2.62
CA GLY A 12 16.36 -6.27 4.05
C GLY A 12 15.87 -4.87 4.43
N GLU A 13 15.53 -4.02 3.45
CA GLU A 13 15.04 -2.66 3.67
C GLU A 13 13.52 -2.61 3.83
N LYS A 14 13.04 -1.87 4.83
CA LYS A 14 11.61 -1.63 5.06
C LYS A 14 11.07 -0.68 3.99
N LYS A 15 10.13 -1.14 3.16
CA LYS A 15 9.50 -0.35 2.09
C LYS A 15 8.12 0.16 2.45
N ALA A 16 7.36 -0.60 3.23
CA ALA A 16 6.02 -0.21 3.66
C ALA A 16 5.70 -0.77 5.04
N VAL A 17 4.64 -0.22 5.64
CA VAL A 17 4.12 -0.66 6.94
C VAL A 17 2.64 -0.99 6.78
N VAL A 18 2.24 -2.14 7.30
CA VAL A 18 0.84 -2.57 7.42
C VAL A 18 0.44 -2.40 8.87
N ILE A 19 -0.60 -1.62 9.11
CA ILE A 19 -1.11 -1.35 10.46
C ILE A 19 -2.53 -1.87 10.60
N ASP A 20 -2.81 -2.46 11.75
CA ASP A 20 -4.15 -2.84 12.18
C ASP A 20 -4.92 -1.59 12.60
N LEU A 21 -5.90 -1.20 11.78
CA LEU A 21 -6.69 0.01 12.01
C LEU A 21 -7.66 -0.11 13.19
N GLU A 22 -8.02 -1.32 13.63
CA GLU A 22 -8.86 -1.49 14.84
C GLU A 22 -8.13 -0.99 16.08
N LYS A 23 -6.79 -1.13 16.11
CA LYS A 23 -5.93 -0.68 17.21
C LYS A 23 -5.31 0.68 16.98
N TRP A 24 -4.96 0.99 15.74
CA TRP A 24 -4.12 2.15 15.40
C TRP A 24 -4.85 3.20 14.56
N GLY A 25 -6.15 3.04 14.29
CA GLY A 25 -6.95 3.94 13.46
C GLY A 25 -6.91 5.40 13.92
N ASP A 26 -7.01 5.65 15.23
CA ASP A 26 -6.94 7.00 15.79
C ASP A 26 -5.59 7.69 15.54
N LEU A 27 -4.49 6.91 15.59
CA LEU A 27 -3.16 7.43 15.29
C LEU A 27 -3.00 7.67 13.79
N TRP A 28 -3.50 6.74 12.96
CA TRP A 28 -3.51 6.89 11.51
C TRP A 28 -4.28 8.15 11.08
N LEU A 29 -5.48 8.40 11.62
CA LEU A 29 -6.28 9.58 11.33
C LEU A 29 -5.51 10.88 11.65
N LYS A 30 -4.82 10.93 12.80
CA LYS A 30 -3.99 12.10 13.16
C LYS A 30 -2.84 12.34 12.18
N ILE A 31 -2.18 11.26 11.75
CA ILE A 31 -1.09 11.35 10.77
C ILE A 31 -1.65 11.77 9.41
N TYR A 32 -2.76 11.17 8.98
CA TYR A 32 -3.42 11.49 7.73
C TYR A 32 -3.82 12.96 7.67
N SER A 33 -4.49 13.49 8.69
CA SER A 33 -4.86 14.92 8.74
C SER A 33 -3.63 15.85 8.69
N GLN A 34 -2.49 15.47 9.28
CA GLN A 34 -1.27 16.26 9.18
C GLN A 34 -0.65 16.23 7.78
N ILE A 35 -0.75 15.10 7.09
CA ILE A 35 -0.31 14.96 5.70
C ILE A 35 -1.25 15.74 4.78
N GLU A 36 -2.56 15.62 4.96
CA GLU A 36 -3.60 16.33 4.22
C GLU A 36 -3.45 17.84 4.34
N ASN A 37 -3.29 18.39 5.56
CA ASN A 37 -3.06 19.82 5.75
C ASN A 37 -1.75 20.33 5.08
N LYS A 38 -0.71 19.49 5.01
CA LYS A 38 0.54 19.81 4.28
C LYS A 38 0.39 19.71 2.77
N ILE A 39 -0.52 18.87 2.32
CA ILE A 39 -0.87 18.67 0.92
C ILE A 39 -1.74 19.84 0.45
N GLU A 40 -2.73 20.29 1.23
CA GLU A 40 -3.59 21.43 0.88
C GLU A 40 -2.80 22.72 0.65
N ASP A 41 -1.75 22.98 1.44
CA ASP A 41 -0.88 24.15 1.27
C ASP A 41 0.02 24.09 0.01
N ASN A 42 0.21 22.93 -0.61
CA ASN A 42 1.15 22.75 -1.73
C ASN A 42 0.56 22.02 -2.95
N GLN A 43 -0.74 21.70 -2.94
CA GLN A 43 -1.39 20.90 -3.97
C GLN A 43 -2.79 21.41 -4.31
N GLN A 44 -2.87 22.61 -4.88
CA GLN A 44 -3.87 22.79 -5.92
C GLN A 44 -3.33 22.16 -7.21
N ASN A 45 -3.97 21.06 -7.62
CA ASN A 45 -3.94 20.44 -8.95
C ASN A 45 -2.90 19.36 -9.31
N TRP A 46 -2.26 18.64 -8.38
CA TRP A 46 -1.43 17.48 -8.79
C TRP A 46 -2.22 16.33 -9.44
N LEU A 47 -3.48 16.08 -9.01
CA LEU A 47 -4.39 15.13 -9.66
C LEU A 47 -4.90 15.63 -11.03
N ASN A 48 -4.74 16.93 -11.30
CA ASN A 48 -5.00 17.54 -12.59
C ASN A 48 -3.71 17.71 -13.40
N ASP A 49 -2.58 17.20 -12.90
CA ASP A 49 -1.36 17.14 -13.68
C ASP A 49 -1.56 16.09 -14.79
N PRO A 50 -1.43 16.47 -16.07
CA PRO A 50 -1.65 15.55 -17.18
C PRO A 50 -0.73 14.32 -17.15
N ILE A 51 0.44 14.41 -16.52
CA ILE A 51 1.35 13.28 -16.33
C ILE A 51 0.76 12.27 -15.35
N VAL A 52 0.27 12.77 -14.20
CA VAL A 52 -0.33 11.93 -13.15
C VAL A 52 -1.60 11.26 -13.65
N GLN A 53 -2.43 11.97 -14.43
CA GLN A 53 -3.64 11.38 -15.03
C GLN A 53 -3.30 10.28 -16.02
N ASN A 54 -2.34 10.51 -16.91
CA ASN A 54 -1.90 9.50 -17.86
C ASN A 54 -1.34 8.25 -17.16
N ASP A 55 -0.54 8.43 -16.11
CA ASP A 55 0.01 7.30 -15.35
C ASP A 55 -1.10 6.52 -14.61
N LEU A 56 -2.12 7.23 -14.11
CA LEU A 56 -3.27 6.61 -13.47
C LEU A 56 -4.11 5.81 -14.48
N ASP A 57 -4.38 6.36 -15.66
CA ASP A 57 -5.11 5.67 -16.73
C ASP A 57 -4.40 4.39 -17.16
N GLN A 58 -3.07 4.44 -17.33
CA GLN A 58 -2.26 3.27 -17.65
C GLN A 58 -2.30 2.22 -16.53
N ALA A 59 -2.23 2.65 -15.26
CA ALA A 59 -2.30 1.74 -14.12
C ALA A 59 -3.68 1.07 -14.01
N LEU A 60 -4.75 1.79 -14.28
CA LEU A 60 -6.11 1.26 -14.28
C LEU A 60 -6.32 0.23 -15.40
N GLU A 61 -5.84 0.53 -16.61
CA GLU A 61 -5.88 -0.41 -17.75
C GLU A 61 -5.05 -1.67 -17.46
N TRP A 62 -3.88 -1.50 -16.86
CA TRP A 62 -3.04 -2.64 -16.47
C TRP A 62 -3.73 -3.50 -15.40
N ASN A 63 -4.30 -2.90 -14.36
CA ASN A 63 -5.02 -3.63 -13.30
C ASN A 63 -6.25 -4.37 -13.82
N TYR A 64 -6.99 -3.79 -14.76
CA TYR A 64 -8.14 -4.45 -15.39
C TYR A 64 -7.72 -5.73 -16.12
N ASN A 65 -6.59 -5.67 -16.82
CA ASN A 65 -6.06 -6.80 -17.58
C ASN A 65 -5.19 -7.77 -16.74
N ASN A 66 -4.74 -7.32 -15.56
CA ASN A 66 -3.92 -8.08 -14.63
C ASN A 66 -4.61 -8.08 -13.26
N PRO A 67 -5.79 -8.75 -13.14
CA PRO A 67 -6.45 -8.84 -11.86
C PRO A 67 -5.47 -9.42 -10.83
N PRO A 68 -5.50 -8.92 -9.57
CA PRO A 68 -4.60 -9.39 -8.55
C PRO A 68 -4.69 -10.90 -8.47
N GLN A 69 -3.58 -11.56 -8.85
CA GLN A 69 -3.45 -12.99 -8.69
C GLN A 69 -3.59 -13.23 -7.18
N VAL A 70 -4.52 -14.11 -6.81
CA VAL A 70 -4.72 -14.51 -5.42
C VAL A 70 -3.34 -14.81 -4.85
N SER A 71 -2.95 -14.06 -3.84
CA SER A 71 -1.58 -14.02 -3.34
C SER A 71 -1.07 -15.45 -3.21
N ASN A 72 0.01 -15.79 -3.91
CA ASN A 72 0.52 -17.15 -4.00
C ASN A 72 1.12 -17.67 -2.68
N LEU A 73 0.76 -17.02 -1.56
CA LEU A 73 1.06 -17.40 -0.20
C LEU A 73 0.54 -18.81 0.11
N ASP A 74 -0.58 -19.23 -0.46
CA ASP A 74 -1.09 -20.60 -0.31
C ASP A 74 -0.20 -21.62 -1.04
N GLU A 75 0.26 -21.33 -2.27
CA GLU A 75 1.25 -22.21 -2.95
C GLU A 75 2.61 -22.18 -2.26
N ILE A 76 3.04 -21.02 -1.74
CA ILE A 76 4.31 -20.88 -1.02
C ILE A 76 4.24 -21.64 0.31
N ALA A 77 3.13 -21.55 1.05
CA ALA A 77 2.90 -22.33 2.27
C ALA A 77 2.88 -23.84 1.99
N THR A 78 2.26 -24.24 0.87
CA THR A 78 2.25 -25.64 0.41
C THR A 78 3.65 -26.12 0.02
N LYS A 79 4.44 -25.31 -0.69
CA LYS A 79 5.84 -25.62 -1.07
C LYS A 79 6.80 -25.65 0.12
N LEU A 80 6.53 -24.85 1.16
CA LEU A 80 7.35 -24.79 2.37
C LEU A 80 7.01 -25.89 3.38
N ASN A 81 6.04 -26.77 3.08
CA ASN A 81 5.65 -27.90 3.91
C ASN A 81 5.42 -27.52 5.39
N ILE A 82 4.80 -26.35 5.62
CA ILE A 82 4.44 -25.86 6.95
C ILE A 82 3.05 -26.41 7.31
N TYR A 83 2.93 -27.73 7.34
CA TYR A 83 1.87 -28.45 8.03
C TYR A 83 2.51 -29.75 8.54
N GLU A 84 3.07 -29.68 9.75
CA GLU A 84 3.12 -30.85 10.65
C GLU A 84 1.75 -31.00 11.32
#